data_AF-U2TEG8-F1
#
_entry.id   AF-U2TEG8-F1
#
_cell.length_a   1.000
_cell.length_b   1.000
_cell.length_c   1.000
_cell.angle_alpha   90.00
_cell.angle_beta   90.00
_cell.angle_gamma   90.00
#
_symmetry.space_group_name_H-M   'P 1'
#
loop_
_entity.id
_entity.type
_entity.pdbx_description
1 polymer ?
#
loop_
_entity_poly.entity_id
_entity_poly.type
_entity_poly.pdbx_seq_one_letter_code
_entity_poly.pdbx_strand_id
1 'polypeptide(L)'
;MTQSFDDTEFVVRTIAQTAVDNEREFGDLDSVVGDGDFGFSLARGFEIVLADWDSYDRADIGTFLQKIAVAITSRIGGTSGPIWGTAFLRAATVAKGKDTLTGDDVVAMLHAAIDGIKARGNADVGDKTLLDALVPMTDAIEARLAAGGSSDEIVAVAAESARTAAD
;
A
#
# COMPACT_ATOMS: atom_id res chain seq x y z
N MET A 1 -9.41 12.38 16.83
CA MET A 1 -8.83 11.32 16.00
C MET A 1 -8.75 10.08 16.87
N THR A 2 -9.12 8.92 16.35
CA THR A 2 -9.04 7.64 17.09
C THR A 2 -7.64 7.06 16.92
N GLN A 3 -7.23 6.13 17.79
CA GLN A 3 -5.95 5.43 17.64
C GLN A 3 -5.80 4.79 16.25
N SER A 4 -6.87 4.19 15.72
CA SER A 4 -6.86 3.56 14.40
C SER A 4 -6.66 4.55 13.23
N PHE A 5 -7.10 5.80 13.37
CA PHE A 5 -6.85 6.82 12.35
C PHE A 5 -5.39 7.27 12.42
N ASP A 6 -4.85 7.51 13.62
CA ASP A 6 -3.44 7.85 13.83
C ASP A 6 -2.52 6.74 13.29
N ASP A 7 -2.87 5.47 13.53
CA ASP A 7 -2.17 4.29 13.00
C ASP A 7 -2.24 4.25 11.45
N THR A 8 -3.40 4.60 10.87
CA THR A 8 -3.54 4.69 9.42
C THR A 8 -2.62 5.77 8.84
N GLU A 9 -2.61 6.97 9.43
CA GLU A 9 -1.72 8.05 9.03
C GLU A 9 -0.25 7.63 9.14
N PHE A 10 0.12 6.96 10.23
CA PHE A 10 1.46 6.43 10.45
C PHE A 10 1.86 5.44 9.35
N VAL A 11 1.00 4.48 9.00
CA VAL A 11 1.26 3.50 7.94
C VAL A 11 1.41 4.18 6.58
N VAL A 12 0.50 5.07 6.21
CA VAL A 12 0.55 5.78 4.93
C VAL A 12 1.82 6.63 4.83
N ARG A 13 2.19 7.34 5.89
CA ARG A 13 3.43 8.13 5.92
C ARG A 13 4.66 7.25 5.82
N THR A 14 4.66 6.09 6.46
CA THR A 14 5.75 5.11 6.40
C THR A 14 5.93 4.58 4.97
N ILE A 15 4.83 4.23 4.28
CA ILE A 15 4.87 3.81 2.87
C ILE A 15 5.46 4.92 2.01
N ALA A 16 4.98 6.15 2.19
CA ALA A 16 5.42 7.30 1.40
C ALA A 16 6.91 7.59 1.60
N GLN A 17 7.37 7.63 2.85
CA GLN A 17 8.78 7.85 3.16
C GLN A 17 9.67 6.72 2.64
N THR A 18 9.23 5.46 2.78
CA THR A 18 9.97 4.29 2.26
C THR A 18 10.13 4.39 0.75
N ALA A 19 9.10 4.79 0.01
CA ALA A 19 9.17 4.97 -1.43
C ALA A 19 10.18 6.06 -1.85
N VAL A 20 10.21 7.17 -1.13
CA VAL A 20 11.13 8.29 -1.41
C VAL A 20 12.57 7.92 -1.03
N ASP A 21 12.79 7.35 0.15
CA ASP A 21 14.13 7.02 0.64
C ASP A 21 14.84 5.95 -0.20
N ASN A 22 14.07 5.07 -0.84
CA ASN A 22 14.57 3.98 -1.66
C ASN A 22 14.50 4.25 -3.17
N GLU A 23 14.30 5.51 -3.60
CA GLU A 23 14.22 5.89 -5.02
C GLU A 23 15.35 5.27 -5.84
N ARG A 24 16.59 5.43 -5.37
CA ARG A 24 17.77 4.94 -6.08
C ARG A 24 17.80 3.41 -6.15
N GLU A 25 17.60 2.73 -5.02
CA GLU A 25 17.65 1.26 -4.95
C GLU A 25 16.58 0.64 -5.87
N PHE A 26 15.37 1.19 -5.86
CA PHE A 26 14.28 0.73 -6.70
C PHE A 26 14.54 0.97 -8.19
N GLY A 27 15.17 2.09 -8.56
CA GLY A 27 15.63 2.33 -9.92
C GLY A 27 16.76 1.39 -10.34
N ASP A 28 17.73 1.13 -9.46
CA ASP A 28 18.86 0.23 -9.72
C ASP A 28 18.35 -1.21 -9.95
N LEU A 29 17.40 -1.71 -9.13
CA LEU A 29 16.76 -3.01 -9.32
C LEU A 29 15.97 -3.09 -10.64
N ASP A 30 15.18 -2.08 -10.94
CA ASP A 30 14.38 -2.01 -12.16
C ASP A 30 15.28 -1.93 -13.41
N SER A 31 16.44 -1.27 -13.34
CA SER A 31 17.38 -1.20 -14.47
C SER A 31 17.95 -2.55 -14.91
N VAL A 32 17.86 -3.59 -14.06
CA VAL A 32 18.33 -4.94 -14.39
C VAL A 32 17.43 -5.63 -15.42
N VAL A 33 16.11 -5.38 -15.37
CA VAL A 33 15.10 -6.10 -16.19
C VAL A 33 14.04 -5.21 -16.83
N GLY A 34 14.05 -3.91 -16.53
CA GLY A 34 13.14 -2.87 -16.98
C GLY A 34 13.90 -1.66 -17.56
N ASP A 35 13.33 -0.47 -17.43
CA ASP A 35 13.93 0.78 -17.95
C ASP A 35 14.59 1.64 -16.86
N GLY A 36 14.50 1.22 -15.59
CA GLY A 36 15.13 1.88 -14.45
C GLY A 36 14.35 3.09 -13.94
N ASP A 37 13.11 3.29 -14.39
CA ASP A 37 12.29 4.43 -14.01
C ASP A 37 11.43 4.19 -12.76
N PHE A 38 11.32 2.93 -12.30
CA PHE A 38 10.38 2.55 -11.24
C PHE A 38 10.57 3.38 -9.97
N GLY A 39 11.80 3.50 -9.49
CA GLY A 39 12.13 4.25 -8.28
C GLY A 39 11.76 5.73 -8.38
N PHE A 40 12.17 6.38 -9.48
CA PHE A 40 11.84 7.78 -9.76
C PHE A 40 10.33 8.00 -9.84
N SER A 41 9.62 7.13 -10.58
CA SER A 41 8.16 7.18 -10.74
C SER A 41 7.45 7.05 -9.40
N LEU A 42 7.90 6.12 -8.54
CA LEU A 42 7.30 5.88 -7.23
C LEU A 42 7.55 7.06 -6.27
N ALA A 43 8.81 7.50 -6.15
CA ALA A 43 9.21 8.62 -5.29
C ALA A 43 8.41 9.87 -5.63
N ARG A 44 8.26 10.22 -6.91
CA ARG A 44 7.54 11.42 -7.34
C ARG A 44 6.08 11.47 -6.88
N GLY A 45 5.40 10.33 -6.86
CA GLY A 45 4.02 10.26 -6.36
C GLY A 45 3.93 10.45 -4.86
N PHE A 46 4.82 9.79 -4.12
CA PHE A 46 4.81 9.82 -2.66
C PHE A 46 5.43 11.08 -2.06
N GLU A 47 6.35 11.76 -2.77
CA GLU A 47 6.80 13.12 -2.44
C GLU A 47 5.60 14.08 -2.34
N ILE A 48 4.63 13.95 -3.24
CA ILE A 48 3.46 14.83 -3.26
C ILE A 48 2.48 14.47 -2.15
N VAL A 49 2.36 13.18 -1.83
CA VAL A 49 1.66 12.74 -0.62
C VAL A 49 2.25 13.41 0.63
N LEU A 50 3.57 13.45 0.75
CA LEU A 50 4.23 14.08 1.90
C LEU A 50 4.11 15.61 1.87
N ALA A 51 4.23 16.24 0.70
CA ALA A 51 4.17 17.70 0.56
C ALA A 51 2.77 18.26 0.88
N ASP A 52 1.71 17.56 0.49
CA ASP A 52 0.32 17.98 0.69
C ASP A 52 -0.28 17.41 1.99
N TRP A 53 0.52 16.77 2.85
CA TRP A 53 0.05 15.95 3.97
C TRP A 53 -0.99 16.63 4.88
N ASP A 54 -0.72 17.88 5.27
CA ASP A 54 -1.57 18.63 6.18
C ASP A 54 -2.85 19.15 5.50
N SER A 55 -2.90 19.13 4.17
CA SER A 55 -4.07 19.58 3.39
C SER A 55 -5.13 18.50 3.18
N TYR A 56 -4.81 17.23 3.45
CA TYR A 56 -5.74 16.13 3.21
C TYR A 56 -6.93 16.15 4.16
N ASP A 57 -8.10 15.84 3.59
CA ASP A 57 -9.35 15.72 4.31
C ASP A 57 -9.33 14.49 5.22
N ARG A 58 -9.69 14.70 6.49
CA ARG A 58 -9.67 13.71 7.57
C ARG A 58 -11.06 13.48 8.14
N ALA A 59 -12.10 13.67 7.32
CA ALA A 59 -13.49 13.41 7.70
C ALA A 59 -13.70 11.96 8.18
N ASP A 60 -13.08 10.99 7.50
CA ASP A 60 -13.03 9.58 7.86
C ASP A 60 -11.83 8.90 7.17
N ILE A 61 -11.50 7.66 7.57
CA ILE A 61 -10.33 6.92 7.06
C ILE A 61 -10.42 6.70 5.55
N GLY A 62 -11.59 6.31 5.04
CA GLY A 62 -11.81 6.11 3.62
C GLY A 62 -11.64 7.41 2.82
N THR A 63 -12.18 8.52 3.32
CA THR A 63 -12.00 9.84 2.71
C THR A 63 -10.53 10.22 2.63
N PHE A 64 -9.76 10.03 3.72
CA PHE A 64 -8.33 10.30 3.75
C PHE A 64 -7.59 9.45 2.69
N LEU A 65 -7.75 8.13 2.71
CA LEU A 65 -7.11 7.22 1.75
C LEU A 65 -7.51 7.52 0.30
N GLN A 66 -8.74 7.97 0.05
CA GLN A 66 -9.17 8.39 -1.28
C GLN A 66 -8.38 9.62 -1.77
N LYS A 67 -8.10 10.59 -0.89
CA LYS A 67 -7.27 11.76 -1.25
C LYS A 67 -5.85 11.33 -1.60
N ILE A 68 -5.27 10.40 -0.84
CA ILE A 68 -3.96 9.81 -1.15
C ILE A 68 -3.97 9.12 -2.52
N ALA A 69 -4.99 8.32 -2.82
CA ALA A 69 -5.14 7.66 -4.11
C ALA A 69 -5.16 8.66 -5.29
N VAL A 70 -5.88 9.77 -5.13
CA VAL A 70 -5.95 10.84 -6.14
C VAL A 70 -4.58 11.52 -6.31
N ALA A 71 -3.88 11.82 -5.22
CA ALA A 71 -2.55 12.44 -5.26
C ALA A 71 -1.56 11.57 -6.05
N ILE A 72 -1.46 10.29 -5.70
CA ILE A 72 -0.60 9.29 -6.37
C ILE A 72 -0.94 9.19 -7.86
N THR A 73 -2.22 9.00 -8.19
CA THR A 73 -2.66 8.79 -9.59
C THR A 73 -2.41 10.02 -10.47
N SER A 74 -2.48 11.23 -9.89
CA SER A 74 -2.33 12.47 -10.66
C SER A 74 -0.89 12.80 -11.06
N ARG A 75 0.10 12.09 -10.52
CA ARG A 75 1.52 12.50 -10.57
C ARG A 75 2.49 11.41 -10.95
N ILE A 76 2.18 10.15 -10.67
CA ILE A 76 3.00 9.04 -11.12
C ILE A 76 2.66 8.74 -12.60
N GLY A 77 3.66 8.85 -13.47
CA GLY A 77 3.60 8.36 -14.85
C GLY A 77 3.77 6.84 -14.93
N GLY A 78 3.61 6.26 -16.12
CA GLY A 78 3.80 4.82 -16.32
C GLY A 78 2.75 3.93 -15.64
N THR A 79 3.12 2.68 -15.35
CA THR A 79 2.22 1.66 -14.79
C THR A 79 2.02 1.79 -13.28
N SER A 80 3.04 2.28 -12.55
CA SER A 80 3.02 2.39 -11.08
C SER A 80 1.90 3.27 -10.55
N GLY A 81 1.58 4.38 -11.23
CA GLY A 81 0.56 5.33 -10.78
C GLY A 81 -0.84 4.72 -10.74
N PRO A 82 -1.33 4.18 -11.87
CA PRO A 82 -2.59 3.45 -11.89
C PRO A 82 -2.66 2.26 -10.92
N ILE A 83 -1.55 1.55 -10.69
CA ILE A 83 -1.50 0.38 -9.80
C ILE A 83 -1.62 0.79 -8.33
N TRP A 84 -0.75 1.66 -7.83
CA TRP A 84 -0.80 2.14 -6.44
C TRP A 84 -2.03 3.00 -6.17
N GLY A 85 -2.41 3.85 -7.12
CA GLY A 85 -3.66 4.62 -7.05
C GLY A 85 -4.89 3.71 -6.92
N THR A 86 -4.93 2.60 -7.67
CA THR A 86 -6.01 1.61 -7.54
C THR A 86 -5.98 0.93 -6.17
N ALA A 87 -4.81 0.54 -5.66
CA ALA A 87 -4.67 -0.08 -4.35
C ALA A 87 -5.27 0.80 -3.23
N PHE A 88 -4.84 2.06 -3.15
CA PHE A 88 -5.36 3.03 -2.17
C PHE A 88 -6.85 3.30 -2.34
N LEU A 89 -7.33 3.42 -3.59
CA LEU A 89 -8.75 3.67 -3.86
C LEU A 89 -9.65 2.51 -3.42
N ARG A 90 -9.19 1.26 -3.60
CA ARG A 90 -9.93 0.07 -3.18
C ARG A 90 -9.97 -0.05 -1.66
N ALA A 91 -8.84 0.16 -0.99
CA ALA A 91 -8.78 0.23 0.47
C ALA A 91 -9.69 1.35 1.02
N ALA A 92 -9.65 2.54 0.42
CA ALA A 92 -10.52 3.67 0.75
C ALA A 92 -12.01 3.33 0.65
N THR A 93 -12.39 2.54 -0.35
CA THR A 93 -13.79 2.13 -0.55
C THR A 93 -14.28 1.24 0.59
N VAL A 94 -13.45 0.31 1.06
CA VAL A 94 -13.76 -0.57 2.21
C VAL A 94 -13.84 0.24 3.51
N ALA A 95 -12.95 1.21 3.69
CA ALA A 95 -12.87 2.06 4.88
C ALA A 95 -13.83 3.27 4.89
N LYS A 96 -14.70 3.40 3.88
CA LYS A 96 -15.55 4.58 3.69
C LYS A 96 -16.45 4.83 4.91
N GLY A 97 -16.35 6.03 5.48
CA GLY A 97 -17.15 6.46 6.63
C GLY A 97 -16.75 5.79 7.94
N LYS A 98 -15.59 5.11 7.99
CA LYS A 98 -15.06 4.50 9.21
C LYS A 98 -14.11 5.46 9.93
N ASP A 99 -14.35 5.65 11.22
CA ASP A 99 -13.41 6.33 12.11
C ASP A 99 -12.46 5.37 12.83
N THR A 100 -12.75 4.06 12.78
CA THR A 100 -11.94 2.99 13.37
C THR A 100 -11.95 1.76 12.48
N LEU A 101 -10.83 1.03 12.43
CA LEU A 101 -10.67 -0.23 11.74
C LEU A 101 -10.50 -1.37 12.74
N THR A 102 -11.15 -2.50 12.47
CA THR A 102 -10.81 -3.79 13.07
C THR A 102 -9.71 -4.49 12.26
N GLY A 103 -9.14 -5.58 12.79
CA GLY A 103 -8.22 -6.42 12.01
C GLY A 103 -8.87 -6.97 10.73
N ASP A 104 -10.14 -7.39 10.82
CA ASP A 104 -10.90 -7.87 9.66
C ASP A 104 -11.10 -6.77 8.61
N ASP A 105 -11.27 -5.52 9.03
CA ASP A 105 -11.34 -4.37 8.13
C ASP A 105 -10.03 -4.17 7.37
N VAL A 106 -8.89 -4.29 8.06
CA VAL A 106 -7.56 -4.18 7.44
C VAL A 106 -7.33 -5.30 6.44
N VAL A 107 -7.67 -6.55 6.78
CA VAL A 107 -7.58 -7.69 5.86
C VAL A 107 -8.47 -7.47 4.63
N ALA A 108 -9.72 -7.01 4.83
CA ALA A 108 -10.62 -6.70 3.72
C ALA A 108 -10.09 -5.56 2.82
N MET A 109 -9.45 -4.54 3.40
CA MET A 109 -8.80 -3.46 2.65
C MET A 109 -7.63 -3.96 1.79
N LEU A 110 -6.79 -4.84 2.34
CA LEU A 110 -5.65 -5.44 1.64
C LEU A 110 -6.11 -6.33 0.48
N HIS A 111 -7.10 -7.21 0.71
CA HIS A 111 -7.69 -8.03 -0.35
C HIS A 111 -8.31 -7.17 -1.45
N ALA A 112 -9.07 -6.13 -1.10
CA ALA A 112 -9.64 -5.22 -2.08
C ALA A 112 -8.57 -4.49 -2.91
N ALA A 113 -7.44 -4.11 -2.29
CA ALA A 113 -6.30 -3.53 -2.97
C ALA A 113 -5.66 -4.54 -3.95
N ILE A 114 -5.39 -5.76 -3.49
CA ILE A 114 -4.85 -6.87 -4.30
C ILE A 114 -5.73 -7.14 -5.52
N ASP A 115 -7.03 -7.33 -5.32
CA ASP A 115 -7.99 -7.57 -6.42
C ASP A 115 -8.01 -6.42 -7.42
N GLY A 116 -7.92 -5.19 -6.91
CA GLY A 116 -7.77 -4.00 -7.73
C GLY A 116 -6.51 -4.01 -8.59
N ILE A 117 -5.38 -4.40 -8.01
CA ILE A 117 -4.09 -4.51 -8.71
C ILE A 117 -4.15 -5.63 -9.76
N LYS A 118 -4.64 -6.82 -9.40
CA LYS A 118 -4.83 -7.95 -10.32
C LYS A 118 -5.67 -7.55 -11.53
N ALA A 119 -6.82 -6.93 -11.28
CA ALA A 119 -7.72 -6.48 -12.34
C ALA A 119 -7.12 -5.36 -13.22
N ARG A 120 -6.36 -4.43 -12.62
CA ARG A 120 -5.72 -3.32 -13.34
C ARG A 120 -4.54 -3.79 -14.20
N GLY A 121 -3.70 -4.64 -13.63
CA GLY A 121 -2.47 -5.13 -14.24
C GLY A 121 -2.66 -6.35 -15.13
N ASN A 122 -3.81 -7.03 -15.03
CA ASN A 122 -4.04 -8.34 -15.64
C ASN A 122 -2.91 -9.32 -15.30
N ALA A 123 -2.60 -9.40 -14.00
CA ALA A 123 -1.53 -10.21 -13.43
C ALA A 123 -2.04 -10.96 -12.19
N ASP A 124 -1.37 -12.06 -11.86
CA ASP A 124 -1.63 -12.87 -10.68
C ASP A 124 -0.32 -13.27 -9.99
N VAL A 125 -0.44 -14.02 -8.89
CA VAL A 125 0.70 -14.66 -8.22
C VAL A 125 1.37 -15.63 -9.19
N GLY A 126 2.70 -15.53 -9.27
CA GLY A 126 3.57 -16.26 -10.19
C GLY A 126 4.06 -15.43 -11.38
N ASP A 127 3.45 -14.26 -11.64
CA ASP A 127 3.79 -13.43 -12.80
C ASP A 127 5.04 -12.54 -12.57
N LYS A 128 5.73 -12.70 -11.44
CA LYS A 128 6.90 -11.91 -11.03
C LYS A 128 6.54 -10.42 -10.91
N THR A 129 5.52 -10.14 -10.10
CA THR A 129 5.06 -8.79 -9.80
C THR A 129 4.98 -8.57 -8.30
N LEU A 130 4.64 -7.35 -7.86
CA LEU A 130 4.41 -7.06 -6.44
C LEU A 130 3.33 -7.95 -5.79
N LEU A 131 2.46 -8.58 -6.58
CA LEU A 131 1.44 -9.52 -6.09
C LEU A 131 2.07 -10.74 -5.42
N ASP A 132 3.26 -11.15 -5.86
CA ASP A 132 4.00 -12.26 -5.26
C ASP A 132 4.39 -11.98 -3.81
N ALA A 133 4.53 -10.70 -3.41
CA ALA A 133 4.77 -10.32 -2.02
C ALA A 133 3.48 -9.94 -1.27
N LEU A 134 2.56 -9.19 -1.92
CA LEU A 134 1.35 -8.71 -1.25
C LEU A 134 0.37 -9.82 -0.87
N VAL A 135 0.21 -10.83 -1.72
CA VAL A 135 -0.74 -11.92 -1.46
C VAL A 135 -0.27 -12.78 -0.27
N PRO A 136 0.96 -13.33 -0.24
CA PRO A 136 1.41 -14.11 0.91
C PRO A 136 1.46 -13.32 2.21
N MET A 137 1.82 -12.03 2.15
CA MET A 137 1.76 -11.13 3.30
C MET A 137 0.33 -11.02 3.86
N THR A 138 -0.66 -10.81 3.00
CA THR A 138 -2.06 -10.65 3.41
C THR A 138 -2.63 -11.94 3.99
N ASP A 139 -2.33 -13.08 3.36
CA ASP A 139 -2.72 -14.41 3.86
C ASP A 139 -2.11 -14.69 5.24
N ALA A 140 -0.85 -14.29 5.46
CA ALA A 140 -0.16 -14.47 6.74
C ALA A 140 -0.76 -13.57 7.85
N ILE A 141 -1.10 -12.32 7.53
CA ILE A 141 -1.83 -11.41 8.43
C ILE A 141 -3.15 -12.05 8.84
N GLU A 142 -3.95 -12.48 7.87
CA GLU A 142 -5.27 -13.08 8.10
C GLU A 142 -5.19 -14.33 8.98
N ALA A 143 -4.24 -15.22 8.69
CA ALA A 143 -4.01 -16.42 9.48
C ALA A 143 -3.58 -16.09 10.93
N ARG A 144 -2.67 -15.13 11.12
CA ARG A 144 -2.20 -14.75 12.46
C ARG A 144 -3.29 -14.07 13.27
N LEU A 145 -4.11 -13.24 12.62
CA LEU A 145 -5.28 -12.58 13.22
C LEU A 145 -6.32 -13.62 13.66
N ALA A 146 -6.66 -14.59 12.80
CA ALA A 146 -7.58 -15.67 13.13
C ALA A 146 -7.09 -16.54 14.30
N ALA A 147 -5.76 -16.68 14.45
CA ALA A 147 -5.13 -17.34 15.59
C ALA A 147 -5.04 -16.46 16.86
N GLY A 148 -5.67 -15.29 16.88
CA GLY A 148 -5.69 -14.38 18.04
C GLY A 148 -4.34 -13.73 18.33
N GLY A 149 -3.56 -13.45 17.28
CA GLY A 149 -2.26 -12.80 17.43
C GLY A 149 -2.34 -11.36 17.92
N SER A 150 -1.30 -10.96 18.66
CA SER A 150 -1.09 -9.57 19.00
C SER A 150 -0.69 -8.75 17.77
N SER A 151 -0.86 -7.43 17.85
CA SER A 151 -0.47 -6.50 16.78
C SER A 151 1.00 -6.65 16.39
N ASP A 152 1.90 -6.81 17.36
CA ASP A 152 3.34 -6.96 17.11
C ASP A 152 3.65 -8.23 16.30
N GLU A 153 2.99 -9.34 16.61
CA GLU A 153 3.15 -10.60 15.89
C GLU A 153 2.57 -10.53 14.47
N ILE A 154 1.47 -9.80 14.29
CA ILE A 154 0.86 -9.57 12.97
C ILE A 154 1.78 -8.71 12.09
N VAL A 155 2.37 -7.65 12.64
CA VAL A 155 3.32 -6.81 11.91
C VAL A 155 4.60 -7.59 11.58
N ALA A 156 5.10 -8.39 12.52
CA ALA A 156 6.30 -9.20 12.30
C ALA A 156 6.08 -10.24 11.19
N VAL A 157 4.97 -10.98 11.20
CA VAL A 157 4.69 -11.99 10.16
C VAL A 157 4.45 -11.33 8.81
N ALA A 158 3.80 -10.16 8.77
CA ALA A 158 3.64 -9.40 7.54
C ALA A 158 4.99 -9.04 6.91
N ALA A 159 5.91 -8.47 7.70
CA ALA A 159 7.24 -8.09 7.23
C ALA A 159 8.06 -9.30 6.76
N GLU A 160 8.05 -10.40 7.52
CA GLU A 160 8.78 -11.63 7.18
C GLU A 160 8.24 -12.28 5.91
N SER A 161 6.91 -12.41 5.78
CA SER A 161 6.27 -13.00 4.60
C SER A 161 6.48 -12.15 3.35
N ALA A 162 6.33 -10.82 3.46
CA ALA A 162 6.58 -9.93 2.33
C ALA A 162 8.05 -9.97 1.87
N ARG A 163 9.00 -10.00 2.80
CA ARG A 163 10.43 -10.08 2.47
C ARG A 163 10.77 -11.41 1.80
N THR A 164 10.36 -12.52 2.41
CA THR A 164 10.69 -13.86 1.92
C THR A 164 10.10 -14.12 0.54
N ALA A 165 8.92 -13.58 0.25
CA ALA A 165 8.28 -13.75 -1.05
C ALA A 165 8.82 -12.80 -2.14
N ALA A 166 9.49 -11.72 -1.76
CA ALA A 166 10.14 -10.80 -2.70
C ALA A 166 11.55 -11.25 -3.13
N ASP A 167 12.23 -12.06 -2.30
CA ASP A 167 13.57 -12.63 -2.57
C ASP A 167 13.51 -13.80 -3.57
#